data_AF-A0A2V8ID42-F1
#
_entry.id   AF-A0A2V8ID42-F1
#
_cell.length_a   1.000
_cell.length_b   1.000
_cell.length_c   1.000
_cell.angle_alpha   90.00
_cell.angle_beta   90.00
_cell.angle_gamma   90.00
#
_symmetry.space_group_name_H-M   'P 1'
#
loop_
_entity.id
_entity.type
_entity.pdbx_description
1 polymer ?
#
loop_
_entity_poly.entity_id
_entity_poly.type
_entity_poly.pdbx_seq_one_letter_code
_entity_poly.pdbx_strand_id
1 'polypeptide(L)'
;ALALLSPNRLMEFDRTPPFETEALRSLAAKVRVRREARLEGQYPEMWPARVVVERSGKRKSIVVSTPLGDARNPMQWDDVLLKAARHRALLTAVREAKSQEPIPHQILDRLP
;
A
#
# COMPACT_ATOMS: atom_id res chain seq x y z
N ALA A 1 -1.35 -13.52 -1.43
CA ALA A 1 -2.19 -14.32 -2.34
C ALA A 1 -2.91 -13.44 -3.36
N LEU A 2 -3.71 -12.46 -2.93
CA LEU A 2 -4.45 -11.57 -3.85
C LEU A 2 -3.53 -10.82 -4.83
N ALA A 3 -2.43 -10.24 -4.35
CA ALA A 3 -1.43 -9.57 -5.17
C ALA A 3 -0.85 -10.45 -6.31
N LEU A 4 -0.84 -11.78 -6.14
CA LEU A 4 -0.32 -12.72 -7.15
C LEU A 4 -1.38 -13.11 -8.18
N LEU A 5 -2.66 -13.19 -7.80
CA LEU A 5 -3.74 -13.68 -8.67
C LEU A 5 -4.57 -12.57 -9.30
N SER A 6 -4.63 -11.40 -8.66
CA SER A 6 -5.47 -10.27 -9.08
C SER A 6 -4.81 -8.96 -8.66
N PRO A 7 -3.62 -8.62 -9.21
CA PRO A 7 -2.88 -7.43 -8.83
C PRO A 7 -3.69 -6.13 -9.01
N ASN A 8 -4.54 -6.07 -10.04
CA ASN A 8 -5.40 -4.92 -10.30
C ASN A 8 -6.44 -4.67 -9.19
N ARG A 9 -6.79 -5.71 -8.42
CA ARG A 9 -7.76 -5.63 -7.30
C ARG A 9 -7.10 -5.27 -5.97
N LEU A 10 -5.78 -5.11 -5.92
CA LEU A 10 -5.07 -4.77 -4.67
C LEU A 10 -5.54 -3.42 -4.10
N MET A 11 -5.88 -2.49 -5.00
CA MET A 11 -6.28 -1.11 -4.70
C MET A 11 -7.78 -0.95 -4.46
N GLU A 12 -8.56 -2.03 -4.58
CA GLU A 12 -9.99 -2.01 -4.25
C GLU A 12 -10.17 -1.90 -2.73
N PHE A 13 -10.88 -0.84 -2.31
CA PHE A 13 -11.22 -0.57 -0.92
C PHE A 13 -12.33 -1.52 -0.44
N ASP A 14 -13.32 -1.78 -1.28
CA ASP A 14 -14.36 -2.77 -1.00
C ASP A 14 -13.85 -4.17 -1.36
N ARG A 15 -13.67 -4.97 -0.31
CA ARG A 15 -13.23 -6.37 -0.38
C ARG A 15 -14.36 -7.31 0.02
N THR A 16 -15.60 -6.83 -0.04
CA THR A 16 -16.83 -7.54 0.28
C THR A 16 -17.64 -7.77 -1.01
N PRO A 17 -18.15 -8.98 -1.27
CA PRO A 17 -17.93 -10.21 -0.51
C PRO A 17 -16.44 -10.57 -0.49
N PRO A 18 -15.96 -11.37 0.50
CA PRO A 18 -14.58 -11.82 0.50
C PRO A 18 -14.20 -12.33 -0.88
N PHE A 19 -12.93 -12.18 -1.26
CA PHE A 19 -12.44 -12.78 -2.48
C PHE A 19 -12.55 -14.32 -2.36
N GLU A 20 -13.68 -14.85 -2.81
CA GLU A 20 -14.19 -16.19 -2.50
C GLU A 20 -13.70 -17.27 -3.47
N THR A 21 -12.89 -16.90 -4.47
CA THR A 21 -12.46 -17.86 -5.48
C THR A 21 -11.62 -18.96 -4.84
N GLU A 22 -11.89 -20.21 -5.24
CA GLU A 22 -11.16 -21.38 -4.77
C GLU A 22 -9.65 -21.24 -4.99
N ALA A 23 -9.26 -20.66 -6.13
CA ALA A 23 -7.86 -20.37 -6.46
C ALA A 23 -7.20 -19.45 -5.43
N LEU A 24 -7.89 -18.40 -4.99
CA LEU A 24 -7.33 -17.48 -3.99
C LEU A 24 -7.24 -18.13 -2.62
N ARG A 25 -8.28 -18.85 -2.17
CA ARG A 25 -8.25 -19.56 -0.89
C ARG A 25 -7.13 -20.61 -0.86
N SER A 26 -6.98 -21.37 -1.94
CA SER A 26 -5.92 -22.36 -2.11
C SER A 26 -4.52 -21.76 -2.06
N LEU A 27 -4.33 -20.56 -2.62
CA LEU A 27 -3.05 -19.85 -2.55
C LEU A 27 -2.82 -19.22 -1.17
N ALA A 28 -3.87 -18.65 -0.54
CA ALA A 28 -3.79 -18.07 0.79
C ALA A 28 -3.44 -19.13 1.86
N ALA A 29 -3.97 -20.35 1.75
CA ALA A 29 -3.65 -21.46 2.64
C ALA A 29 -2.16 -21.86 2.65
N LYS A 30 -1.40 -21.46 1.61
CA LYS A 30 0.05 -21.71 1.53
C LYS A 30 0.89 -20.61 2.19
N VAL A 31 0.28 -19.49 2.58
CA VAL A 31 0.99 -18.36 3.19
C VAL A 31 1.26 -18.66 4.66
N ARG A 32 2.52 -18.53 5.06
CA ARG A 32 2.96 -18.65 6.46
C ARG A 32 3.59 -17.33 6.88
N VAL A 33 3.12 -16.78 7.99
CA VAL A 33 3.69 -15.56 8.59
C VAL A 33 4.60 -15.96 9.75
N ARG A 34 5.80 -15.38 9.78
CA ARG A 34 6.81 -15.65 10.81
C ARG A 34 7.42 -14.32 11.26
N ARG A 35 7.79 -14.24 12.54
CA ARG A 35 8.66 -13.18 13.05
C ARG A 35 10.08 -13.39 12.53
N GLU A 36 10.79 -12.29 12.28
CA GLU A 36 12.21 -12.29 11.90
C GLU A 36 12.92 -11.25 12.79
N ALA A 37 13.73 -11.69 13.76
CA ALA A 37 14.32 -10.82 14.77
C ALA A 37 15.11 -9.62 14.19
N ARG A 38 15.74 -9.81 13.02
CA ARG A 38 16.45 -8.75 12.29
C ARG A 38 15.53 -7.64 11.77
N LEU A 39 14.28 -7.95 11.48
CA LEU A 39 13.27 -6.98 11.06
C LEU A 39 12.64 -6.29 12.26
N GLU A 40 12.46 -7.02 13.37
CA GLU A 40 11.90 -6.47 14.60
C GLU A 40 12.77 -5.39 15.23
N GLY A 41 14.10 -5.55 15.19
CA GLY A 41 15.03 -4.54 15.69
C GLY A 41 15.04 -3.21 14.93
N GLN A 42 14.22 -3.07 13.89
CA GLN A 42 14.08 -1.84 13.10
C GLN A 42 12.81 -1.04 13.47
N TYR A 43 11.97 -1.57 14.35
CA TYR A 43 10.81 -0.84 14.87
C TYR A 43 11.24 0.10 16.00
N PRO A 44 10.61 1.30 16.12
CA PRO A 44 9.50 1.80 15.29
C PRO A 44 9.93 2.59 14.04
N GLU A 45 11.22 2.83 13.81
CA GLU A 45 11.74 3.73 12.76
C GLU A 45 11.44 3.22 11.33
N MET A 46 11.33 1.90 11.18
CA MET A 46 10.90 1.23 9.95
C MET A 46 9.92 0.12 10.26
N TRP A 47 9.05 -0.17 9.31
CA TRP A 47 8.12 -1.31 9.36
C TRP A 47 8.41 -2.29 8.22
N PRO A 48 9.58 -2.96 8.24
CA PRO A 48 10.01 -3.77 7.13
C PRO A 48 9.27 -5.11 7.08
N ALA A 49 9.02 -5.60 5.87
CA ALA A 49 8.50 -6.93 5.63
C ALA A 49 9.34 -7.67 4.59
N ARG A 50 9.62 -8.95 4.85
CA ARG A 50 10.20 -9.86 3.85
C ARG A 50 9.12 -10.76 3.29
N VAL A 51 9.02 -10.80 1.96
CA VAL A 51 8.22 -11.79 1.25
C VAL A 51 9.15 -12.81 0.60
N VAL A 52 8.82 -14.09 0.76
CA VAL A 52 9.50 -15.20 0.10
C VAL A 52 8.46 -15.99 -0.67
N VAL A 53 8.73 -16.23 -1.95
CA VAL A 53 7.88 -17.08 -2.81
C VAL A 53 8.72 -18.24 -3.31
N GLU A 54 8.19 -19.44 -3.13
CA GLU A 54 8.81 -20.67 -3.62
C GLU A 54 7.86 -21.37 -4.60
N ARG A 55 8.39 -21.77 -5.76
CA ARG A 55 7.66 -22.50 -6.80
C ARG A 55 8.60 -23.44 -7.52
N SER A 56 8.26 -24.73 -7.57
CA SER A 56 9.01 -25.75 -8.32
C SER A 56 10.50 -25.76 -7.96
N GLY A 57 10.83 -25.69 -6.66
CA GLY A 57 12.20 -25.63 -6.15
C GLY A 57 12.93 -24.29 -6.36
N LYS A 58 12.32 -23.31 -7.04
CA LYS A 58 12.89 -21.96 -7.20
C LYS A 58 12.36 -21.03 -6.12
N ARG A 59 13.28 -20.33 -5.46
CA ARG A 59 12.99 -19.37 -4.38
C ARG A 59 13.33 -17.95 -4.81
N LYS A 60 12.41 -17.01 -4.61
CA LYS A 60 12.65 -15.56 -4.72
C LYS A 60 12.28 -14.88 -3.41
N SER A 61 13.04 -13.84 -3.04
CA SER A 61 12.76 -13.05 -1.84
C SER A 61 12.96 -11.57 -2.12
N ILE A 62 12.11 -10.75 -1.50
CA ILE A 62 12.25 -9.30 -1.45
C ILE A 62 12.02 -8.82 -0.03
N VAL A 63 12.77 -7.80 0.37
CA VAL A 63 12.52 -7.04 1.60
C VAL A 63 12.03 -5.66 1.18
N VAL A 64 10.95 -5.21 1.77
CA VAL A 64 10.43 -3.86 1.61
C VAL A 64 10.49 -3.17 2.97
N SER A 65 11.35 -2.16 3.10
CA SER A 65 11.52 -1.34 4.30
C SER A 65 10.87 0.04 4.18
N THR A 66 10.82 0.59 2.98
CA THR A 66 10.23 1.90 2.66
C THR A 66 9.16 1.74 1.56
N PRO A 67 7.94 1.28 1.91
CA PRO A 67 6.87 1.10 0.93
C PRO A 67 6.46 2.44 0.30
N LEU A 68 5.85 2.40 -0.88
CA LEU A 68 5.29 3.60 -1.52
C LEU A 68 4.22 4.23 -0.60
N GLY A 69 4.42 5.50 -0.24
CA GLY A 69 3.63 6.22 0.75
C GLY A 69 4.29 6.38 2.12
N ASP A 70 5.44 5.73 2.37
CA ASP A 70 6.31 6.07 3.51
C ASP A 70 6.83 7.51 3.36
N ALA A 71 7.09 8.23 4.45
CA ALA A 71 7.63 9.58 4.40
C ALA A 71 8.96 9.67 3.61
N ARG A 72 9.76 8.60 3.63
CA ARG A 72 11.02 8.47 2.86
C ARG A 72 10.81 7.98 1.43
N ASN A 73 9.60 7.53 1.08
CA ASN A 73 9.22 7.10 -0.27
C ASN A 73 7.80 7.62 -0.61
N PRO A 74 7.64 8.96 -0.66
CA PRO A 74 6.32 9.56 -0.80
C PRO A 74 5.73 9.30 -2.19
N MET A 75 4.42 9.09 -2.23
CA MET A 75 3.67 9.05 -3.48
C MET A 75 3.82 10.38 -4.23
N GLN A 76 4.08 10.31 -5.53
CA GLN A 76 4.02 11.45 -6.41
C GLN A 76 2.56 11.73 -6.82
N TRP A 77 2.31 12.90 -7.41
CA TRP A 77 0.97 13.26 -7.86
C TRP A 77 0.34 12.22 -8.77
N ASP A 78 1.12 11.63 -9.69
CA ASP A 78 0.61 10.60 -10.59
C ASP A 78 0.21 9.32 -9.84
N ASP A 79 0.94 8.94 -8.79
CA ASP A 79 0.58 7.80 -7.91
C ASP A 79 -0.73 8.08 -7.17
N VAL A 80 -0.90 9.30 -6.65
CA VAL A 80 -2.11 9.73 -5.95
C VAL A 80 -3.31 9.71 -6.90
N LEU A 81 -3.16 10.24 -8.12
CA LEU A 81 -4.20 10.24 -9.14
C LEU A 81 -4.56 8.83 -9.61
N LEU A 82 -3.59 7.91 -9.65
CA LEU A 82 -3.83 6.51 -9.95
C LEU A 82 -4.59 5.82 -8.81
N LYS A 83 -4.14 6.00 -7.57
CA LYS A 83 -4.75 5.41 -6.36
C LYS A 83 -6.18 5.88 -6.14
N ALA A 84 -6.44 7.16 -6.40
CA ALA A 84 -7.75 7.78 -6.22
C ALA A 84 -8.44 8.06 -7.57
N ALA A 85 -8.36 7.12 -8.51
CA ALA A 85 -8.89 7.28 -9.87
C ALA A 85 -10.34 7.78 -9.92
N ARG A 86 -11.21 7.35 -8.99
CA ARG A 86 -12.60 7.82 -8.86
C ARG A 86 -12.69 9.34 -8.63
N HIS A 87 -11.70 9.92 -7.97
CA HIS A 87 -11.62 11.35 -7.63
C HIS A 87 -10.59 12.08 -8.51
N ARG A 88 -10.14 11.48 -9.61
CA ARG A 88 -9.06 12.03 -10.45
C ARG A 88 -9.33 13.47 -10.90
N ALA A 89 -10.54 13.77 -11.37
CA ALA A 89 -10.88 15.12 -11.82
C ALA A 89 -10.75 16.16 -10.69
N LEU A 90 -11.27 15.84 -9.50
CA LEU A 90 -11.16 16.70 -8.32
C LEU A 90 -9.70 16.91 -7.90
N LEU A 91 -8.92 15.84 -7.85
CA LEU A 91 -7.51 15.89 -7.44
C LEU A 91 -6.62 16.59 -8.46
N THR A 92 -6.92 16.45 -9.76
CA THR A 92 -6.27 17.24 -10.81
C THR A 92 -6.56 18.73 -10.63
N ALA A 93 -7.82 19.09 -10.35
CA ALA A 93 -8.19 20.47 -10.06
C ALA A 93 -7.45 21.01 -8.81
N VAL A 94 -7.31 20.21 -7.75
CA VAL A 94 -6.51 20.59 -6.57
C VAL A 94 -5.04 20.79 -6.91
N ARG A 95 -4.45 19.93 -7.75
CA ARG A 95 -3.05 20.03 -8.19
C ARG A 95 -2.80 21.28 -9.03
N GLU A 96 -3.73 21.62 -9.90
CA GLU A 96 -3.63 22.74 -10.84
C GLU A 96 -4.08 24.08 -10.23
N ALA A 97 -4.91 24.02 -9.18
CA ALA A 97 -5.26 25.17 -8.38
C ALA A 97 -3.96 25.80 -7.84
N LYS A 98 -3.67 27.02 -8.29
CA LYS A 98 -2.65 27.87 -7.68
C LYS A 98 -3.17 28.35 -6.33
N SER A 99 -3.27 27.46 -5.34
CA SER A 99 -3.62 27.89 -3.99
C SER A 99 -2.43 28.66 -3.40
N GLN A 100 -2.48 29.98 -3.58
CA GLN A 100 -1.74 30.95 -2.79
C GLN A 100 -2.51 31.36 -1.52
N GLU A 101 -3.70 30.80 -1.28
CA GLU A 101 -4.38 31.01 0.00
C GLU A 101 -3.71 30.13 1.06
N PRO A 102 -3.15 30.73 2.12
CA PRO A 102 -2.63 29.96 3.24
C PRO A 102 -3.77 29.13 3.82
N ILE A 103 -3.49 27.86 4.13
CA ILE A 103 -4.42 27.03 4.90
C ILE A 103 -4.75 27.82 6.17
N PRO A 104 -6.02 28.20 6.40
CA PRO A 104 -6.36 29.01 7.56
C PRO A 104 -5.88 28.30 8.83
N HIS A 105 -5.08 28.99 9.66
CA HIS A 105 -4.51 28.45 10.90
C HIS A 105 -5.55 27.73 11.78
N GLN A 106 -6.81 28.18 11.70
CA GLN A 106 -7.98 27.62 12.37
C GLN A 106 -8.29 26.15 12.02
N ILE A 107 -7.79 25.63 10.89
CA ILE A 107 -7.92 24.21 10.49
C ILE A 107 -6.79 23.38 11.13
N LEU A 108 -5.60 23.95 11.32
CA LEU A 108 -4.44 23.27 11.93
C LEU A 108 -4.63 23.09 13.44
N ASP A 109 -5.24 24.07 14.11
CA ASP A 109 -5.51 24.03 15.56
C ASP A 109 -6.67 23.09 15.96
N ARG A 110 -7.37 22.50 14.98
CA ARG A 110 -8.50 21.59 15.20
C ARG A 110 -8.22 20.13 14.83
N LEU A 111 -7.01 19.82 14.36
CA LEU A 111 -6.57 18.44 14.23
C LEU A 111 -6.07 17.97 15.60
N PRO A 112 -6.53 16.79 16.07
CA PRO A 112 -6.14 16.26 17.38
C PRO A 112 -4.64 15.95 17.47
#